data_AF-A0A7J3TKK7-F1
#
_entry.id   AF-A0A7J3TKK7-F1
#
_cell.length_a   1.000
_cell.length_b   1.000
_cell.length_c   1.000
_cell.angle_alpha   90.00
_cell.angle_beta   90.00
_cell.angle_gamma   90.00
#
_symmetry.space_group_name_H-M   'P 1'
#
loop_
_entity.id
_entity.type
_entity.pdbx_description
1 polymer ?
#
loop_
_entity_poly.entity_id
_entity_poly.type
_entity_poly.pdbx_seq_one_letter_code
_entity_poly.pdbx_strand_id
1 'polypeptide(L)'
;MKRGRELNDFYIPMLYIDGGYKVVDDRSEASYGSAIEEVANRDVHDIAMDINAEWNGNNIAISLSITNEGSSSYLGHLRICIVEINSRWVDNSGKHYNYTLMDYALNKYVWLKGGETKNIEVEWSNNYEMQQRNTMVLAYIAHWLPKIQKNPWDDPKPTRFLAQFVDETCAIEI
;
A
#
# COMPACT_ATOMS: atom_id res chain seq x y z
N MET A 1 15.96 -7.59 -4.37
CA MET A 1 14.51 -7.32 -4.19
C MET A 1 13.89 -8.36 -3.27
N LYS A 2 13.41 -7.97 -2.08
CA LYS A 2 12.68 -8.87 -1.16
C LYS A 2 11.22 -9.03 -1.60
N ARG A 3 10.56 -7.92 -1.97
CA ARG A 3 9.16 -7.89 -2.40
C ARG A 3 8.89 -8.66 -3.70
N GLY A 4 9.72 -8.49 -4.74
CA GLY A 4 9.55 -9.26 -5.96
C GLY A 4 9.73 -10.78 -5.79
N ARG A 5 10.47 -11.22 -4.77
CA ARG A 5 10.50 -12.65 -4.40
C ARG A 5 9.23 -13.11 -3.69
N GLU A 6 8.60 -12.26 -2.88
CA GLU A 6 7.32 -12.57 -2.23
C GLU A 6 6.16 -12.66 -3.22
N LEU A 7 6.21 -11.86 -4.28
CA LEU A 7 5.22 -11.82 -5.37
C LEU A 7 5.52 -12.84 -6.50
N ASN A 8 6.66 -13.54 -6.41
CA ASN A 8 7.18 -14.41 -7.46
C ASN A 8 7.23 -13.68 -8.82
N ASP A 9 7.86 -12.51 -8.82
CA ASP A 9 8.03 -11.67 -10.00
C ASP A 9 9.02 -12.32 -10.98
N PHE A 10 8.59 -12.53 -12.22
CA PHE A 10 9.44 -13.03 -13.30
C PHE A 10 9.96 -11.94 -14.23
N TYR A 11 9.19 -10.86 -14.36
CA TYR A 11 9.59 -9.70 -15.13
C TYR A 11 9.10 -8.42 -14.46
N ILE A 12 9.69 -7.32 -14.86
CA ILE A 12 9.38 -5.97 -14.38
C ILE A 12 9.24 -5.09 -15.63
N PRO A 13 8.22 -4.23 -15.72
CA PRO A 13 7.18 -3.94 -14.73
C PRO A 13 6.02 -4.95 -14.69
N MET A 14 5.39 -5.06 -13.51
CA MET A 14 4.12 -5.73 -13.26
C MET A 14 3.28 -4.88 -12.30
N LEU A 15 1.96 -4.89 -12.46
CA LEU A 15 1.04 -4.13 -11.61
C LEU A 15 0.14 -5.08 -10.81
N TYR A 16 0.29 -5.04 -9.48
CA TYR A 16 -0.58 -5.72 -8.53
C TYR A 16 -1.53 -4.71 -7.92
N ILE A 17 -2.82 -4.92 -8.13
CA ILE A 17 -3.88 -4.04 -7.65
C ILE A 17 -4.54 -4.70 -6.44
N ASP A 18 -4.91 -3.87 -5.45
CA ASP A 18 -5.60 -4.29 -4.23
C ASP A 18 -4.84 -5.44 -3.52
N GLY A 19 -3.56 -5.18 -3.25
CA GLY A 19 -2.66 -6.14 -2.60
C GLY A 19 -2.45 -7.44 -3.38
N GLY A 20 -2.79 -7.45 -4.67
CA GLY A 20 -2.68 -8.58 -5.58
C GLY A 20 -3.97 -9.36 -5.79
N TYR A 21 -5.14 -8.77 -5.49
CA TYR A 21 -6.43 -9.33 -5.95
C TYR A 21 -6.45 -9.47 -7.47
N LYS A 22 -5.96 -8.45 -8.17
CA LYS A 22 -5.83 -8.44 -9.62
C LYS A 22 -4.40 -8.15 -10.04
N VAL A 23 -3.94 -8.86 -11.05
CA VAL A 23 -2.64 -8.63 -11.71
C VAL A 23 -2.92 -8.15 -13.11
N VAL A 24 -2.35 -7.00 -13.47
CA VAL A 24 -2.51 -6.41 -14.80
C VAL A 24 -1.20 -6.51 -15.57
N ASP A 25 -1.27 -7.17 -16.72
CA ASP A 25 -0.14 -7.37 -17.64
C ASP A 25 -0.17 -6.41 -18.85
N ASP A 26 -1.33 -5.83 -19.15
CA ASP A 26 -1.44 -4.84 -20.23
C ASP A 26 -1.15 -3.43 -19.73
N ARG A 27 -0.21 -2.75 -20.38
CA ARG A 27 0.27 -1.40 -20.03
C ARG A 27 -0.57 -0.29 -20.65
N SER A 28 -1.88 -0.48 -20.70
CA SER A 28 -2.82 0.50 -21.22
C SER A 28 -3.60 1.18 -20.09
N GLU A 29 -3.87 2.48 -20.26
CA GLU A 29 -4.67 3.25 -19.30
C GLU A 29 -6.07 2.64 -19.11
N ALA A 30 -6.67 2.14 -20.20
CA ALA A 30 -7.96 1.45 -20.16
C ALA A 30 -7.91 0.16 -19.31
N SER A 31 -6.85 -0.64 -19.44
CA SER A 31 -6.67 -1.86 -18.65
C SER A 31 -6.48 -1.54 -17.17
N TYR A 32 -5.69 -0.51 -16.85
CA TYR A 32 -5.52 -0.04 -15.47
C TYR A 32 -6.82 0.49 -14.88
N GLY A 33 -7.52 1.38 -15.60
CA GLY A 33 -8.80 1.94 -15.15
C GLY A 33 -9.85 0.86 -14.88
N SER A 34 -10.04 -0.06 -15.83
CA SER A 34 -11.00 -1.16 -15.68
C SER A 34 -10.64 -2.08 -14.50
N ALA A 35 -9.35 -2.31 -14.26
CA ALA A 35 -8.91 -3.13 -13.14
C ALA A 35 -9.08 -2.43 -11.79
N ILE A 36 -8.86 -1.11 -11.73
CA ILE A 36 -9.13 -0.29 -10.53
C ILE A 36 -10.63 -0.28 -10.21
N GLU A 37 -11.48 -0.03 -11.21
CA GLU A 37 -12.94 -0.04 -11.03
C GLU A 37 -13.45 -1.39 -10.54
N GLU A 38 -12.92 -2.50 -11.08
CA GLU A 38 -13.30 -3.84 -10.64
C GLU A 38 -12.98 -4.06 -9.16
N VAL A 39 -11.75 -3.74 -8.73
CA VAL A 39 -11.36 -3.97 -7.32
C VAL A 39 -12.04 -3.01 -6.36
N ALA A 40 -12.39 -1.80 -6.80
CA ALA A 40 -13.06 -0.80 -5.99
C ALA A 40 -14.49 -1.22 -5.60
N ASN A 41 -15.09 -2.14 -6.37
CA ASN A 41 -16.41 -2.71 -6.09
C ASN A 41 -16.34 -4.01 -5.28
N ARG A 42 -15.15 -4.43 -4.83
CA ARG A 42 -15.01 -5.64 -4.02
C ARG A 42 -15.59 -5.42 -2.63
N ASP A 43 -16.31 -6.43 -2.14
CA ASP A 43 -16.72 -6.49 -0.74
C ASP A 43 -15.49 -6.59 0.19
N VAL A 44 -15.37 -5.64 1.12
CA VAL A 44 -14.26 -5.47 2.06
C VAL A 44 -14.78 -5.47 3.50
N HIS A 45 -13.89 -5.65 4.47
CA HIS A 45 -14.26 -5.42 5.86
C HIS A 45 -14.57 -3.94 6.09
N ASP A 46 -15.55 -3.67 6.95
CA ASP A 46 -16.01 -2.33 7.30
C ASP A 46 -15.00 -1.61 8.22
N ILE A 47 -13.92 -1.12 7.61
CA ILE A 47 -12.80 -0.44 8.27
C ILE A 47 -12.69 0.96 7.68
N ALA A 48 -12.68 1.97 8.55
CA ALA A 48 -12.44 3.35 8.16
C ALA A 48 -11.09 3.83 8.70
N MET A 49 -10.36 4.60 7.90
CA MET A 49 -9.09 5.22 8.30
C MET A 49 -9.04 6.70 7.98
N ASP A 50 -8.49 7.48 8.89
CA ASP A 50 -8.19 8.90 8.68
C ASP A 50 -6.74 9.19 9.10
N ILE A 51 -5.97 9.80 8.20
CA ILE A 51 -4.54 10.07 8.39
C ILE A 51 -4.26 11.56 8.34
N ASN A 52 -3.45 12.01 9.29
CA ASN A 52 -2.80 13.31 9.24
C ASN A 52 -1.29 13.11 9.36
N ALA A 53 -0.53 13.98 8.71
CA ALA A 53 0.92 13.99 8.83
C ALA A 53 1.45 15.41 8.68
N GLU A 54 2.54 15.71 9.38
CA GLU A 54 3.20 17.00 9.29
C GLU A 54 4.70 16.86 9.51
N TRP A 55 5.46 17.81 8.95
CA TRP A 55 6.88 17.92 9.21
C TRP A 55 7.12 18.40 10.65
N ASN A 56 7.88 17.62 11.42
CA ASN A 56 8.37 17.97 12.75
C ASN A 56 9.90 18.11 12.70
N GLY A 57 10.38 19.30 12.34
CA GLY A 57 11.79 19.53 12.06
C GLY A 57 12.24 18.71 10.83
N ASN A 58 13.22 17.82 11.00
CA ASN A 58 13.63 16.90 9.93
C ASN A 58 12.72 15.67 9.84
N ASN A 59 11.96 15.34 10.89
CA ASN A 59 11.14 14.12 10.95
C ASN A 59 9.72 14.38 10.42
N ILE A 60 8.96 13.30 10.25
CA ILE A 60 7.53 13.37 9.93
C ILE A 60 6.75 12.80 11.11
N ALA A 61 5.88 13.61 11.71
CA ALA A 61 4.91 13.17 12.69
C ALA A 61 3.64 12.72 11.97
N ILE A 62 3.13 11.53 12.30
CA ILE A 62 2.00 10.88 11.63
C ILE A 62 1.00 10.43 12.68
N SER A 63 -0.24 10.87 12.54
CA SER A 63 -1.37 10.39 13.32
C SER A 63 -2.36 9.67 12.41
N LEU A 64 -2.77 8.47 12.82
CA LEU A 64 -3.72 7.63 12.08
C LEU A 64 -4.81 7.15 13.03
N SER A 65 -6.06 7.48 12.72
CA SER A 65 -7.25 6.89 13.33
C SER A 65 -7.72 5.72 12.49
N ILE A 66 -7.98 4.57 13.12
CA ILE A 66 -8.53 3.38 12.47
C ILE A 66 -9.75 2.92 13.25
N THR A 67 -10.90 2.82 12.59
CA THR A 67 -12.15 2.37 13.18
C THR A 67 -12.60 1.09 12.50
N ASN A 68 -12.95 0.07 13.29
CA ASN A 68 -13.70 -1.07 12.81
C ASN A 68 -15.20 -0.78 12.98
N GLU A 69 -15.88 -0.39 11.91
CA GLU A 69 -17.30 -0.01 11.93
C GLU A 69 -18.23 -1.24 11.97
N GLY A 70 -17.67 -2.42 11.67
CA GLY A 70 -18.35 -3.70 11.79
C GLY A 70 -18.58 -4.18 13.23
N SER A 71 -19.38 -5.23 13.38
CA SER A 71 -19.70 -5.83 14.69
C SER A 71 -18.71 -6.91 15.15
N SER A 72 -17.91 -7.46 14.23
CA SER A 72 -16.99 -8.57 14.49
C SER A 72 -15.56 -8.06 14.73
N SER A 73 -14.78 -8.78 15.52
CA SER A 73 -13.35 -8.45 15.67
C SER A 73 -12.59 -8.64 14.36
N TYR A 74 -11.62 -7.78 14.12
CA TYR A 74 -10.79 -7.73 12.93
C TYR A 74 -9.31 -7.74 13.30
N LEU A 75 -8.52 -8.57 12.59
CA LEU A 75 -7.06 -8.58 12.66
C LEU A 75 -6.53 -8.13 11.29
N GLY A 76 -5.94 -6.96 11.25
CA GLY A 76 -5.40 -6.36 10.03
C GLY A 76 -3.88 -6.27 10.06
N HIS A 77 -3.27 -6.29 8.89
CA HIS A 77 -1.88 -5.94 8.67
C HIS A 77 -1.81 -4.49 8.19
N LEU A 78 -1.46 -3.59 9.10
CA LEU A 78 -1.40 -2.15 8.86
C LEU A 78 -0.01 -1.74 8.40
N ARG A 79 0.04 -0.91 7.35
CA ARG A 79 1.26 -0.29 6.87
C ARG A 79 1.05 1.20 6.66
N ILE A 80 2.01 1.97 7.13
CA ILE A 80 2.15 3.41 6.86
C ILE A 80 3.44 3.55 6.04
N CYS A 81 3.29 4.02 4.81
CA CYS A 81 4.33 4.12 3.80
C CYS A 81 4.76 5.57 3.64
N ILE A 82 6.06 5.80 3.50
CA ILE A 82 6.63 7.07 3.06
C ILE A 82 6.90 6.97 1.56
N VAL A 83 6.32 7.90 0.82
CA VAL A 83 6.31 7.89 -0.65
C VAL A 83 6.93 9.18 -1.18
N GLU A 84 7.82 9.07 -2.17
CA GLU A 84 8.37 10.20 -2.91
C GLU A 84 7.51 10.42 -4.18
N ILE A 85 6.88 11.58 -4.31
CA ILE A 85 5.93 11.88 -5.39
C ILE A 85 6.67 11.89 -6.73
N ASN A 86 7.71 12.70 -6.86
CA ASN A 86 8.67 12.65 -7.96
C ASN A 86 9.95 11.97 -7.45
N SER A 87 10.12 10.71 -7.83
CA SER A 87 11.22 9.88 -7.38
C SER A 87 12.57 10.46 -7.74
N ARG A 88 13.57 10.35 -6.88
CA ARG A 88 14.97 10.60 -7.22
C ARG A 88 15.52 9.65 -8.30
N TRP A 89 14.85 8.54 -8.54
CA TRP A 89 15.22 7.59 -9.59
C TRP A 89 14.54 7.94 -10.90
N VAL A 90 15.28 7.77 -12.00
CA VAL A 90 14.82 8.05 -13.35
C VAL A 90 14.79 6.77 -14.19
N ASP A 91 13.92 6.74 -15.19
CA ASP A 91 13.89 5.70 -16.21
C ASP A 91 15.01 5.89 -17.25
N ASN A 92 15.07 4.99 -18.23
CA ASN A 92 16.06 5.04 -19.30
C ASN A 92 15.93 6.27 -20.22
N SER A 93 14.80 6.99 -20.14
CA SER A 93 14.55 8.23 -20.87
C SER A 93 14.86 9.48 -20.04
N GLY A 94 15.38 9.31 -18.82
CA GLY A 94 15.66 10.40 -17.88
C GLY A 94 14.43 10.97 -17.18
N LYS A 95 13.28 10.30 -17.26
CA LYS A 95 12.04 10.73 -16.59
C LYS A 95 11.98 10.13 -15.18
N HIS A 96 11.63 10.95 -14.19
CA HIS A 96 11.42 10.49 -12.82
C HIS A 96 10.28 9.45 -12.74
N TYR A 97 10.47 8.41 -11.92
CA TYR A 97 9.36 7.56 -11.51
C TYR A 97 8.39 8.35 -10.62
N ASN A 98 7.11 7.96 -10.62
CA ASN A 98 6.10 8.59 -9.78
C ASN A 98 5.79 7.71 -8.57
N TYR A 99 5.50 8.34 -7.43
CA TYR A 99 5.00 7.70 -6.21
C TYR A 99 5.83 6.49 -5.75
N THR A 100 7.13 6.73 -5.59
CA THR A 100 8.08 5.70 -5.18
C THR A 100 7.97 5.42 -3.69
N LEU A 101 7.73 4.18 -3.30
CA LEU A 101 7.85 3.74 -1.91
C LEU A 101 9.30 3.85 -1.44
N MET A 102 9.54 4.68 -0.43
CA MET A 102 10.87 4.90 0.16
C MET A 102 11.08 4.07 1.41
N ASP A 103 10.12 4.08 2.33
CA ASP A 103 10.20 3.37 3.60
C ASP A 103 8.82 3.08 4.20
N TYR A 104 8.80 2.26 5.25
CA TYR A 104 7.63 2.07 6.10
C TYR A 104 7.83 2.80 7.43
N ALA A 105 7.01 3.82 7.69
CA ALA A 105 6.91 4.41 9.03
C ALA A 105 6.34 3.39 10.04
N LEU A 106 5.43 2.53 9.58
CA LEU A 106 4.88 1.43 10.37
C LEU A 106 4.53 0.24 9.48
N ASN A 107 4.73 -0.98 9.99
CA ASN A 107 4.38 -2.24 9.33
C ASN A 107 4.12 -3.30 10.40
N LYS A 108 2.88 -3.38 10.91
CA LYS A 108 2.52 -4.20 12.07
C LYS A 108 1.10 -4.74 11.95
N TYR A 109 0.82 -5.83 12.67
CA TYR A 109 -0.54 -6.31 12.83
C TYR A 109 -1.27 -5.52 13.92
N VAL A 110 -2.55 -5.23 13.68
CA VAL A 110 -3.45 -4.54 14.62
C VAL A 110 -4.72 -5.35 14.83
N TRP A 111 -5.10 -5.53 16.09
CA TRP A 111 -6.38 -6.12 16.48
C TRP A 111 -7.37 -5.01 16.84
N LEU A 112 -8.59 -5.11 16.32
CA LEU A 112 -9.71 -4.20 16.58
C LEU A 112 -10.94 -5.03 16.93
N LYS A 113 -11.61 -4.73 18.04
CA LYS A 113 -12.97 -5.24 18.30
C LYS A 113 -13.97 -4.54 17.38
N GLY A 114 -15.17 -5.11 17.24
CA GLY A 114 -16.25 -4.42 16.55
C GLY A 114 -16.59 -3.09 17.22
N GLY A 115 -16.73 -2.01 16.45
CA GLY A 115 -16.94 -0.64 16.92
C GLY A 115 -15.72 0.02 17.59
N GLU A 116 -14.54 -0.61 17.62
CA GLU A 116 -13.33 -0.03 18.22
C GLU A 116 -12.67 0.97 17.28
N THR A 117 -12.36 2.17 17.80
CA THR A 117 -11.42 3.12 17.19
C THR A 117 -10.08 3.05 17.91
N LYS A 118 -8.99 2.98 17.15
CA LYS A 118 -7.61 3.00 17.63
C LYS A 118 -6.84 4.13 16.97
N ASN A 119 -6.22 4.97 17.79
CA ASN A 119 -5.32 6.02 17.33
C ASN A 119 -3.88 5.53 17.39
N ILE A 120 -3.12 5.80 16.33
CA ILE A 120 -1.73 5.38 16.17
C ILE A 120 -0.91 6.63 15.85
N GLU A 121 0.07 6.89 16.70
CA GLU A 121 1.02 7.98 16.54
C GLU A 121 2.39 7.39 16.18
N VAL A 122 3.02 7.93 15.13
CA VAL A 122 4.34 7.51 14.65
C VAL A 122 5.16 8.74 14.32
N GLU A 123 6.39 8.78 14.80
CA GLU A 123 7.40 9.70 14.28
C GLU A 123 8.36 8.93 13.37
N TRP A 124 8.47 9.34 12.11
CA TRP A 124 9.39 8.75 11.16
C TRP A 124 10.61 9.64 10.96
N SER A 125 11.80 9.05 11.09
CA SER A 125 13.07 9.78 10.91
C SER A 125 13.45 9.89 9.44
N ASN A 126 13.59 11.12 8.95
CA ASN A 126 13.96 11.38 7.56
C ASN A 126 15.46 11.21 7.30
N ASN A 127 15.88 9.94 7.25
CA ASN A 127 17.26 9.57 6.89
C ASN A 127 17.48 9.53 5.36
N TYR A 128 16.42 9.78 4.58
CA TYR A 128 16.45 9.74 3.11
C TYR A 128 16.44 11.12 2.47
N GLU A 129 16.53 12.20 3.25
CA GLU A 129 16.50 13.59 2.77
C GLU A 129 15.24 13.90 1.93
N MET A 130 14.12 13.31 2.32
CA MET A 130 12.79 13.59 1.75
C MET A 130 12.49 15.08 1.88
N GLN A 131 11.78 15.62 0.89
CA GLN A 131 11.50 17.06 0.78
C GLN A 131 10.02 17.34 0.99
N GLN A 132 9.74 18.46 1.65
CA GLN A 132 8.38 19.01 1.73
C GLN A 132 7.85 19.27 0.31
N ARG A 133 6.56 18.96 0.06
CA ARG A 133 5.89 19.05 -1.26
C ARG A 133 6.38 18.04 -2.31
N ASN A 134 7.20 17.08 -1.92
CA ASN A 134 7.52 15.91 -2.73
C ASN A 134 7.33 14.60 -1.96
N THR A 135 6.66 14.68 -0.80
CA THR A 135 6.47 13.56 0.12
C THR A 135 4.98 13.31 0.30
N MET A 136 4.60 12.04 0.25
CA MET A 136 3.26 11.58 0.57
C MET A 136 3.35 10.49 1.64
N VAL A 137 2.45 10.53 2.60
CA VAL A 137 2.23 9.44 3.55
C VAL A 137 1.01 8.67 3.11
N LEU A 138 1.16 7.37 2.86
CA LEU A 138 0.10 6.46 2.43
C LEU A 138 -0.09 5.38 3.49
N ALA A 139 -1.27 5.27 4.08
CA ALA A 139 -1.64 4.16 4.94
C ALA A 139 -2.57 3.19 4.20
N TYR A 140 -2.37 1.90 4.46
CA TYR A 140 -3.33 0.87 4.06
C TYR A 140 -3.35 -0.27 5.08
N ILE A 141 -4.51 -0.90 5.19
CA ILE A 141 -4.73 -2.06 6.05
C ILE A 141 -5.34 -3.18 5.23
N ALA A 142 -4.79 -4.38 5.39
CA ALA A 142 -5.26 -5.59 4.72
C ALA A 142 -5.57 -6.68 5.74
N HIS A 143 -6.62 -7.46 5.55
CA HIS A 143 -6.91 -8.59 6.43
C HIS A 143 -5.69 -9.51 6.61
N TRP A 144 -5.46 -9.97 7.84
CA TRP A 144 -4.23 -10.68 8.22
C TRP A 144 -3.95 -11.95 7.42
N LEU A 145 -5.01 -12.66 7.03
CA LEU A 145 -4.91 -13.94 6.35
C LEU A 145 -4.64 -13.70 4.85
N PRO A 146 -3.42 -14.00 4.35
CA PRO A 146 -3.13 -13.84 2.93
C PRO A 146 -3.95 -14.81 2.09
N LYS A 147 -4.16 -14.46 0.83
CA LYS A 147 -4.85 -15.27 -0.18
C LYS A 147 -3.84 -15.79 -1.19
N ILE A 148 -3.95 -17.06 -1.54
CA ILE A 148 -3.15 -17.62 -2.63
C ILE A 148 -3.76 -17.14 -3.94
N GLN A 149 -2.99 -16.37 -4.71
CA GLN A 149 -3.37 -15.89 -6.03
C GLN A 149 -2.54 -16.53 -7.13
N LYS A 150 -3.06 -16.50 -8.36
CA LYS A 150 -2.36 -16.99 -9.55
C LYS A 150 -1.86 -15.80 -10.36
N ASN A 151 -0.58 -15.79 -10.70
CA ASN A 151 -0.06 -14.95 -11.76
C ASN A 151 -0.72 -15.33 -13.09
N PRO A 152 -0.93 -14.38 -14.03
CA PRO A 152 -1.60 -14.66 -15.29
C PRO A 152 -0.75 -15.53 -16.24
N TRP A 153 0.53 -15.78 -15.93
CA TRP A 153 1.44 -16.61 -16.72
C TRP A 153 1.66 -17.99 -16.10
N ASP A 154 1.90 -18.98 -16.97
CA ASP A 154 2.19 -20.36 -16.58
C ASP A 154 3.67 -20.77 -16.72
N ASP A 155 4.51 -19.89 -17.29
CA ASP A 155 5.95 -20.07 -17.52
C ASP A 155 6.69 -18.73 -17.37
N PRO A 156 7.78 -18.63 -16.57
CA PRO A 156 8.34 -19.65 -15.68
C PRO A 156 7.45 -19.96 -14.46
N LYS A 157 7.50 -21.19 -13.94
CA LYS A 157 6.89 -21.55 -12.64
C LYS A 157 7.79 -21.03 -11.51
N PRO A 158 7.27 -20.57 -10.34
CA PRO A 158 5.90 -20.66 -9.80
C PRO A 158 4.87 -19.61 -10.25
N THR A 159 3.65 -20.08 -10.55
CA THR A 159 2.53 -19.26 -11.05
C THR A 159 1.65 -18.69 -9.95
N ARG A 160 2.06 -18.76 -8.68
CA ARG A 160 1.21 -18.35 -7.55
C ARG A 160 1.97 -17.49 -6.57
N PHE A 161 1.26 -16.63 -5.86
CA PHE A 161 1.83 -15.73 -4.86
C PHE A 161 0.86 -15.50 -3.71
N LEU A 162 1.36 -14.92 -2.61
CA LEU A 162 0.54 -14.53 -1.47
C LEU A 162 0.10 -13.07 -1.64
N ALA A 163 -1.19 -12.88 -1.87
CA ALA A 163 -1.84 -11.58 -1.91
C ALA A 163 -2.39 -11.20 -0.53
N GLN A 164 -2.42 -9.91 -0.23
CA GLN A 164 -3.06 -9.36 0.97
C GLN A 164 -4.01 -8.25 0.55
N PHE A 165 -5.27 -8.62 0.29
CA PHE A 165 -6.28 -7.70 -0.21
C PHE A 165 -6.52 -6.58 0.79
N VAL A 166 -6.56 -5.35 0.28
CA VAL A 166 -6.64 -4.13 1.08
C VAL A 166 -8.10 -3.90 1.45
N ASP A 167 -8.37 -3.70 2.73
CA ASP A 167 -9.72 -3.38 3.20
C ASP A 167 -9.95 -1.86 3.24
N GLU A 168 -8.91 -1.06 3.52
CA GLU A 168 -8.99 0.40 3.52
C GLU A 168 -7.62 1.04 3.21
N THR A 169 -7.63 2.24 2.63
CA THR A 169 -6.45 3.07 2.37
C THR A 169 -6.76 4.56 2.47
N CYS A 170 -5.81 5.34 3.00
CA CYS A 170 -5.86 6.80 3.01
C CYS A 170 -4.46 7.37 2.77
N ALA A 171 -4.38 8.60 2.28
CA ALA A 171 -3.11 9.25 2.00
C ALA A 171 -3.18 10.77 2.19
N ILE A 172 -2.04 11.36 2.48
CA ILE A 172 -1.85 12.81 2.60
C ILE A 172 -0.51 13.24 2.00
N GLU A 173 -0.51 14.31 1.20
CA GLU A 173 0.70 14.98 0.71
C GLU A 173 1.16 16.03 1.72
N ILE A 174 2.47 16.12 1.96
CA ILE A 174 3.07 16.98 3.00
C ILE A 174 4.33 17.72 2.55
#